data_AF-A0A933ZCJ3-F1
#
_entry.id   AF-A0A933ZCJ3-F1
#
_cell.length_a   1.000
_cell.length_b   1.000
_cell.length_c   1.000
_cell.angle_alpha   90.00
_cell.angle_beta   90.00
_cell.angle_gamma   90.00
#
_symmetry.space_group_name_H-M   'P 1'
#
loop_
_entity.id
_entity.type
_entity.pdbx_description
1 polymer ?
#
loop_
_entity_poly.entity_id
_entity_poly.type
_entity_poly.pdbx_seq_one_letter_code
_entity_poly.pdbx_strand_id
1 'polypeptide(L)'
;MDSSKMKIVYTITERGERSYWTRIGVAYVNRDGSLNIKLEAVPVNGTMQVRDWTPREDQAGSEDRLRKGNGNGAQSSAPQADDLPDAFS
;
A
#
# COMPACT_ATOMS: atom_id res chain seq x y z
N MET A 1 8.53 -28.79 4.72
CA MET A 1 8.65 -27.44 4.12
C MET A 1 8.88 -26.50 5.27
N ASP A 2 10.14 -26.16 5.52
CA ASP A 2 10.55 -25.35 6.66
C ASP A 2 9.88 -23.99 6.60
N SER A 3 8.86 -23.87 7.43
CA SER A 3 8.10 -22.66 7.71
C SER A 3 9.11 -21.55 7.92
N SER A 4 9.15 -20.58 6.99
CA SER A 4 9.92 -19.37 7.19
C SER A 4 9.60 -18.89 8.60
N LYS A 5 10.62 -18.88 9.48
CA LYS A 5 10.41 -18.61 10.92
C LYS A 5 9.79 -17.23 11.15
N MET A 6 9.82 -16.39 10.12
CA MET A 6 9.29 -15.04 10.09
C MET A 6 7.95 -14.98 9.35
N LYS A 7 6.98 -14.37 10.01
CA LYS A 7 5.64 -14.07 9.52
C LYS A 7 5.43 -12.55 9.52
N ILE A 8 4.51 -12.07 8.70
CA ILE A 8 4.10 -10.67 8.65
C ILE A 8 2.73 -10.51 9.31
N VAL A 9 2.58 -9.43 10.06
CA VAL A 9 1.35 -9.10 10.79
C VAL A 9 0.68 -7.94 10.09
N TYR A 10 -0.56 -8.17 9.67
CA TYR A 10 -1.40 -7.17 9.02
C TYR A 10 -2.59 -6.83 9.90
N THR A 11 -3.01 -5.57 9.84
CA THR A 11 -4.38 -5.18 10.18
C THR A 11 -5.16 -4.98 8.90
N ILE A 12 -6.31 -5.65 8.86
CA ILE A 12 -7.26 -5.60 7.76
C ILE A 12 -8.43 -4.76 8.24
N THR A 13 -8.63 -3.61 7.62
CA THR A 13 -9.79 -2.75 7.85
C THR A 13 -10.66 -2.72 6.61
N GLU A 14 -11.96 -2.90 6.79
CA GLU A 14 -12.94 -2.81 5.71
C GLU A 14 -13.48 -1.37 5.63
N ARG A 15 -13.54 -0.81 4.43
CA ARG A 15 -14.20 0.48 4.16
C ARG A 15 -15.06 0.33 2.91
N GLY A 16 -16.37 0.21 3.11
CA GLY A 16 -17.30 -0.14 2.05
C GLY A 16 -16.97 -1.53 1.50
N GLU A 17 -16.87 -1.64 0.18
CA GLU A 17 -16.55 -2.90 -0.51
C GLU A 17 -15.05 -3.22 -0.59
N ARG A 18 -14.18 -2.40 0.04
CA ARG A 18 -12.72 -2.53 -0.08
C ARG A 18 -12.09 -2.92 1.24
N SER A 19 -11.21 -3.91 1.19
CA SER A 19 -10.35 -4.30 2.31
C SER A 19 -8.97 -3.65 2.20
N TYR A 20 -8.54 -2.98 3.27
CA TYR A 20 -7.24 -2.32 3.35
C TYR A 20 -6.32 -3.13 4.25
N TRP A 21 -5.21 -3.57 3.66
CA TRP A 21 -4.19 -4.35 4.35
C TRP A 21 -3.04 -3.42 4.72
N THR A 22 -2.83 -3.27 6.02
CA THR A 22 -1.77 -2.43 6.60
C THR A 22 -0.84 -3.32 7.38
N ARG A 23 0.43 -3.38 6.98
CA ARG A 23 1.45 -4.09 7.74
C ARG A 23 1.72 -3.34 9.03
N ILE A 24 1.58 -4.01 10.17
CA ILE A 24 1.75 -3.43 11.51
C ILE A 24 2.84 -4.10 12.33
N GLY A 25 3.48 -5.14 11.80
CA GLY A 25 4.53 -5.84 12.52
C GLY A 25 5.01 -7.12 11.86
N VAL A 26 5.76 -7.90 12.64
CA VAL A 26 6.32 -9.20 12.28
C VAL A 26 6.09 -10.19 13.41
N ALA A 27 6.02 -11.48 13.10
CA ALA A 27 5.86 -12.52 14.09
C ALA A 27 6.85 -13.66 13.88
N TYR A 28 7.23 -14.32 14.98
CA TYR A 28 8.15 -15.46 14.98
C TYR A 28 7.53 -16.65 15.68
N VAL A 29 7.72 -17.84 15.12
CA VAL A 29 7.24 -19.10 15.70
C VAL A 29 8.27 -19.61 16.70
N ASN A 30 7.84 -19.82 17.94
CA ASN A 30 8.64 -20.42 19.00
C ASN A 30 8.67 -21.95 18.88
N ARG A 31 9.56 -22.60 19.64
CA ARG A 31 9.70 -24.07 19.62
C ARG A 31 8.44 -24.81 20.07
N ASP A 32 7.67 -24.21 20.98
CA ASP A 32 6.39 -24.74 21.50
C ASP A 32 5.19 -24.45 20.58
N GLY A 33 5.42 -23.81 19.41
CA GLY A 33 4.38 -23.42 18.47
C GLY A 33 3.69 -22.09 18.81
N SER A 34 4.03 -21.45 19.92
CA SER A 34 3.54 -20.12 20.24
C SER A 34 4.13 -19.04 19.30
N LEU A 35 3.49 -17.89 19.22
CA LEU A 35 3.93 -16.78 18.37
C LEU A 35 4.42 -15.60 19.22
N ASN A 36 5.62 -15.12 18.93
CA ASN A 36 6.10 -13.84 19.41
C ASN A 36 5.85 -12.77 18.34
N ILE A 37 4.96 -11.83 18.64
CA ILE A 37 4.54 -10.76 17.73
C ILE A 37 5.23 -9.45 18.14
N LYS A 38 5.99 -8.84 17.22
CA LYS A 38 6.55 -7.51 17.37
C LYS A 38 5.71 -6.52 16.57
N LEU A 39 5.03 -5.61 17.27
CA LEU A 39 4.15 -4.61 16.68
C LEU A 39 4.85 -3.25 16.63
N GLU A 40 4.80 -2.61 15.46
CA GLU A 40 5.24 -1.23 15.25
C GLU A 40 4.06 -0.25 15.39
N ALA A 41 2.82 -0.76 15.34
CA ALA A 41 1.61 0.02 15.51
C ALA A 41 0.54 -0.76 16.29
N VAL A 42 -0.29 -0.04 17.04
CA VAL A 42 -1.43 -0.60 17.78
C VAL A 42 -2.68 -0.50 16.92
N PRO A 43 -3.32 -1.61 16.53
CA PRO A 43 -4.56 -1.55 15.77
C PRO A 43 -5.72 -1.13 16.66
N VAL A 44 -6.50 -0.16 16.16
CA VAL A 44 -7.68 0.37 16.87
C VAL A 44 -8.97 -0.35 16.45
N ASN A 45 -9.00 -0.90 15.24
CA ASN A 45 -10.16 -1.58 14.66
C ASN A 45 -9.76 -2.62 13.60
N GLY A 46 -10.75 -3.39 13.14
CA GLY A 46 -10.57 -4.41 12.10
C GLY A 46 -10.04 -5.74 12.62
N THR A 47 -9.43 -6.52 11.74
CA THR A 47 -8.94 -7.88 12.02
C THR A 47 -7.43 -7.95 11.88
N MET A 48 -6.74 -8.51 12.87
CA MET A 48 -5.31 -8.78 12.79
C MET A 48 -5.08 -10.16 12.17
N GLN A 49 -4.21 -10.24 11.17
CA GLN A 49 -3.85 -11.50 10.51
C GLN A 49 -2.34 -11.67 10.44
N VAL A 50 -1.87 -12.87 10.78
CA VAL A 50 -0.46 -13.27 10.71
C VAL A 50 -0.28 -14.21 9.52
N ARG A 51 0.54 -13.83 8.54
CA ARG A 51 0.79 -14.61 7.32
C ARG A 51 2.25 -14.97 7.16
N ASP A 52 2.53 -16.09 6.51
CA ASP A 52 3.89 -16.45 6.11
C ASP A 52 4.50 -15.40 5.19
N TRP A 53 5.77 -15.06 5.44
CA TRP A 53 6.48 -14.11 4.60
C TRP A 53 6.83 -14.75 3.24
N THR A 54 6.43 -14.09 2.16
CA THR A 54 6.71 -14.46 0.77
C THR A 54 7.58 -13.35 0.13
N PRO A 55 8.79 -13.67 -0.37
CA PRO A 55 9.73 -12.66 -0.89
C PRO A 55 9.21 -11.79 -2.05
N ARG A 56 8.18 -12.25 -2.77
CA ARG A 56 7.64 -11.58 -3.96
C ARG A 56 6.48 -10.61 -3.68
N GLU A 57 5.78 -10.73 -2.54
CA GLU A 57 4.51 -10.01 -2.34
C GLU A 57 4.68 -8.66 -1.63
N ASP A 58 5.75 -8.46 -0.85
CA ASP A 58 5.99 -7.21 -0.11
C ASP A 58 6.27 -6.00 -1.01
N GLN A 59 6.68 -6.19 -2.27
CA GLN A 59 6.95 -5.09 -3.21
C GLN A 59 5.68 -4.55 -3.89
N ALA A 60 4.67 -5.39 -4.12
CA ALA A 60 3.53 -5.00 -4.95
C ALA A 60 2.45 -4.16 -4.22
N GLY A 61 2.32 -4.31 -2.89
CA GLY A 61 1.20 -3.73 -2.12
C GLY A 61 1.38 -2.29 -1.61
N SER A 62 2.60 -1.76 -1.65
CA SER A 62 2.95 -0.40 -1.19
C SER A 62 3.14 0.57 -2.37
N GLU A 63 3.69 0.11 -3.49
CA GLU A 63 3.97 0.94 -4.66
C GLU A 63 2.70 1.34 -5.45
N ASP A 64 1.69 0.48 -5.52
CA ASP A 64 0.45 0.77 -6.26
C ASP A 64 -0.40 1.87 -5.58
N ARG A 65 -0.27 2.01 -4.25
CA ARG A 65 -0.97 3.05 -3.47
C ARG A 65 -0.32 4.43 -3.59
N LEU A 66 1.01 4.52 -3.73
CA LEU A 66 1.67 5.80 -3.95
C LEU A 66 1.41 6.34 -5.37
N ARG A 67 1.31 5.47 -6.38
CA ARG A 67 1.06 5.90 -7.76
C ARG A 67 -0.34 6.44 -8.01
N LYS A 68 -1.35 6.02 -7.24
CA LYS A 68 -2.76 6.41 -7.46
C LYS A 68 -3.20 7.67 -6.71
N GLY A 69 -2.33 8.27 -5.89
CA GLY A 69 -2.66 9.39 -5.02
C GLY A 69 -2.42 10.81 -5.57
N ASN A 70 -1.81 10.98 -6.76
CA ASN A 70 -1.43 12.31 -7.24
C ASN A 70 -1.69 12.48 -8.74
N GLY A 71 -2.95 12.73 -9.10
CA GLY A 71 -3.37 12.96 -10.49
C GLY A 71 -4.70 13.71 -10.59
N ASN A 72 -4.88 14.77 -9.80
CA ASN A 72 -5.97 15.72 -10.04
C ASN A 72 -5.50 16.73 -11.10
N GLY A 73 -6.20 16.71 -12.24
CA GLY A 73 -5.88 17.44 -13.44
C GLY A 73 -5.84 18.96 -13.29
N ALA A 74 -4.83 19.54 -13.95
CA ALA A 74 -4.97 20.82 -14.62
C ALA A 74 -4.74 20.52 -16.11
N GLN A 75 -5.82 20.37 -16.87
CA GLN A 75 -5.78 20.59 -18.31
C GLN A 75 -5.41 22.06 -18.50
N SER A 76 -4.13 22.35 -18.69
CA SER A 76 -3.72 23.60 -19.31
C SER A 76 -4.00 23.46 -20.80
N SER A 77 -5.20 23.85 -21.23
CA SER A 77 -5.43 24.23 -22.61
C SER A 77 -4.54 25.43 -22.90
N ALA A 78 -3.36 25.17 -23.47
CA ALA A 78 -2.53 26.20 -24.06
C ALA A 78 -3.34 26.85 -25.19
N PRO A 79 -3.45 28.19 -25.24
CA PRO A 79 -4.03 28.86 -26.40
C PRO A 79 -3.13 28.57 -27.60
N GLN A 80 -3.75 28.09 -28.67
CA GLN A 80 -3.09 27.78 -29.94
C GLN A 80 -2.50 29.07 -30.53
N ALA A 81 -1.20 29.06 -30.80
CA ALA A 81 -0.44 30.24 -31.25
C ALA A 81 -0.67 30.62 -32.72
N ASP A 82 -1.75 30.14 -33.35
CA ASP A 82 -2.04 30.33 -34.78
C ASP A 82 -3.02 31.49 -35.06
N ASP A 83 -3.36 32.30 -34.06
CA ASP A 83 -4.32 33.43 -34.18
C ASP A 83 -3.62 34.80 -34.03
N LEU A 84 -2.50 34.98 -34.73
CA LEU A 84 -1.88 36.31 -34.91
C LEU A 84 -2.44 36.93 -36.19
N PRO A 85 -3.21 38.04 -36.12
CA PRO A 85 -3.63 38.73 -37.33
C PRO A 85 -2.41 39.34 -38.04
N ASP A 86 -2.35 39.17 -39.36
CA ASP A 86 -1.41 39.81 -40.31
C ASP A 86 -1.57 41.34 -40.34
N ALA A 87 -1.34 41.99 -39.21
CA ALA A 87 -1.37 43.43 -39.09
C ALA A 87 -0.02 43.89 -38.55
N PHE A 88 0.99 43.91 -39.42
CA PHE A 88 1.86 45.06 -39.63
C PHE A 88 2.72 44.82 -40.88
N SER A 89 2.44 45.63 -41.89
CA SER A 89 3.27 45.84 -43.08
C SER A 89 4.56 46.59 -42.76
#